data_AF-A0AAN4YYV2-F1
#
_entry.id   AF-A0AAN4YYV2-F1
#
_cell.length_a   1.000
_cell.length_b   1.000
_cell.length_c   1.000
_cell.angle_alpha   90.00
_cell.angle_beta   90.00
_cell.angle_gamma   90.00
#
_symmetry.space_group_name_H-M   'P 1'
#
loop_
_entity.id
_entity.type
_entity.pdbx_description
1 polymer ?
#
loop_
_entity_poly.entity_id
_entity_poly.type
_entity_poly.pdbx_seq_one_letter_code
_entity_poly.pdbx_strand_id
1 'polypeptide(L)'
;MQASNDTKVAPEALISKFEIGRLLRQGLNLLYYQNWPFTQTAIVNTSVTEKAERAAFATESLEVLKAFHSAITRVNNLGDNDIYRWYLASSGVDSEGHQSADLKLNLIWPCTEQHIKKYSDQVLRMVTETPEIYRDYIRPYMSAKREEGRLNWVFNILEGRTEQEDVILRDQGHGPEDGFLMLPDLNWDRKTMGSLHLLALVQRRDIWSLRDLKKKHIPWLKYLRQRLLEGTANMYPDLDQDQLKLYVHCKWYFVGT
;
A
#
# COMPACT_ATOMS: atom_id res chain seq x y z
N MET A 1 -43.21 -3.34 -10.81
CA MET A 1 -41.97 -2.70 -10.33
C MET A 1 -40.83 -3.62 -10.71
N GLN A 2 -40.14 -3.32 -11.82
CA GLN A 2 -38.97 -4.07 -12.26
C GLN A 2 -37.77 -3.62 -11.43
N ALA A 3 -37.16 -4.56 -10.70
CA ALA A 3 -35.91 -4.35 -10.01
C ALA A 3 -34.83 -4.04 -11.06
N SER A 4 -34.22 -2.86 -10.96
CA SER A 4 -33.04 -2.51 -11.74
C SER A 4 -31.89 -3.43 -11.32
N ASN A 5 -31.54 -4.39 -12.17
CA ASN A 5 -30.29 -5.14 -12.09
C ASN A 5 -29.13 -4.17 -12.36
N ASP A 6 -28.65 -3.49 -11.33
CA ASP A 6 -27.36 -2.80 -11.34
C ASP A 6 -26.26 -3.86 -11.44
N THR A 7 -25.93 -4.21 -12.68
CA THR A 7 -24.87 -5.16 -12.98
C THR A 7 -23.55 -4.46 -12.69
N LYS A 8 -22.97 -4.69 -11.50
CA LYS A 8 -21.66 -4.15 -11.14
C LYS A 8 -20.65 -4.50 -12.24
N VAL A 9 -20.03 -3.48 -12.83
CA VAL A 9 -19.01 -3.63 -13.85
C VAL A 9 -17.84 -4.43 -13.26
N ALA A 10 -17.36 -5.44 -13.99
CA ALA A 10 -16.18 -6.22 -13.58
C ALA A 10 -14.96 -5.29 -13.44
N PRO A 11 -14.15 -5.41 -12.36
CA PRO A 11 -12.99 -4.54 -12.12
C PRO A 11 -12.00 -4.48 -13.31
N GLU A 12 -11.78 -5.60 -13.99
CA GLU A 12 -10.88 -5.69 -15.14
C GLU A 12 -11.38 -4.87 -16.33
N ALA A 13 -12.71 -4.76 -16.50
CA ALA A 13 -13.32 -3.96 -17.55
C ALA A 13 -13.20 -2.45 -17.32
N LEU A 14 -12.76 -2.00 -16.13
CA LEU A 14 -12.47 -0.59 -15.87
C LEU A 14 -11.12 -0.17 -16.45
N ILE A 15 -10.14 -1.07 -16.49
CA ILE A 15 -8.78 -0.79 -17.00
C ILE A 15 -8.83 -0.51 -18.50
N SER A 16 -9.56 -1.31 -19.28
CA SER A 16 -9.66 -1.13 -20.73
C SER A 16 -10.39 0.14 -21.16
N LYS A 17 -11.17 0.72 -20.25
CA LYS A 17 -11.91 1.96 -20.48
C LYS A 17 -11.17 3.19 -19.93
N PHE A 18 -10.05 3.01 -19.23
CA PHE A 18 -9.25 4.11 -18.69
C PHE A 18 -8.59 4.89 -19.82
N GLU A 19 -8.88 6.19 -19.87
CA GLU A 19 -8.30 7.11 -20.84
C GLU A 19 -7.32 8.04 -20.12
N ILE A 20 -6.13 8.24 -20.68
CA ILE A 20 -5.09 9.02 -20.02
C ILE A 20 -5.35 10.51 -20.23
N GLY A 21 -5.67 11.25 -19.15
CA GLY A 21 -5.84 12.70 -19.18
C GLY A 21 -4.52 13.46 -18.95
N ARG A 22 -3.86 13.22 -17.81
CA ARG A 22 -2.53 13.78 -17.48
C ARG A 22 -1.73 12.87 -16.56
N LEU A 23 -0.41 13.03 -16.57
CA LEU A 23 0.49 12.46 -15.58
C LEU A 23 0.45 13.28 -14.28
N LEU A 24 0.25 12.63 -13.14
CA LEU A 24 0.27 13.26 -11.81
C LEU A 24 1.67 13.29 -11.20
N ARG A 25 2.42 12.19 -11.38
CA ARG A 25 3.77 11.99 -10.82
C ARG A 25 4.53 10.91 -11.58
N GLN A 26 5.84 11.12 -11.72
CA GLN A 26 6.79 10.13 -12.23
C GLN A 26 7.92 9.92 -11.22
N GLY A 27 8.04 8.69 -10.73
CA GLY A 27 9.13 8.23 -9.84
C GLY A 27 9.43 6.76 -10.11
N LEU A 28 9.62 5.95 -9.07
CA LEU A 28 9.63 4.47 -9.21
C LEU A 28 8.29 3.92 -9.75
N ASN A 29 7.23 4.73 -9.73
CA ASN A 29 5.87 4.42 -10.18
C ASN A 29 5.34 5.51 -11.13
N LEU A 30 4.38 5.15 -11.98
CA LEU A 30 3.65 6.07 -12.85
C LEU A 30 2.21 6.23 -12.35
N LEU A 31 1.73 7.48 -12.30
CA LEU A 31 0.37 7.81 -11.85
C LEU A 31 -0.35 8.71 -12.86
N TYR A 32 -1.51 8.26 -13.34
CA TYR A 32 -2.32 8.98 -14.32
C TYR A 32 -3.63 9.47 -13.70
N TYR A 33 -4.15 10.56 -14.26
CA TYR A 33 -5.43 11.17 -13.88
C TYR A 33 -6.30 11.44 -15.11
N GLN A 34 -7.61 11.22 -14.95
CA GLN A 34 -8.62 11.63 -15.91
C GLN A 34 -9.91 12.09 -15.22
N ASN A 35 -10.65 12.97 -15.91
CA ASN A 35 -12.08 13.16 -15.71
C ASN A 35 -12.83 12.21 -16.63
N TRP A 36 -13.60 11.27 -16.07
CA TRP A 36 -14.37 10.33 -16.86
C TRP A 36 -15.75 10.90 -17.19
N PRO A 37 -16.14 11.03 -18.47
CA PRO A 37 -17.50 11.36 -18.83
C PRO A 37 -18.32 10.07 -18.90
N PHE A 38 -18.90 9.61 -17.79
CA PHE A 38 -19.88 8.51 -17.83
C PHE A 38 -21.28 9.11 -17.72
N THR A 39 -22.00 9.14 -18.85
CA THR A 39 -23.43 9.37 -18.88
C THR A 39 -24.15 8.04 -18.87
N GLN A 40 -24.43 7.51 -17.69
CA GLN A 40 -25.54 6.59 -17.51
C GLN A 40 -26.33 7.07 -16.30
N THR A 41 -27.35 7.88 -16.59
CA THR A 41 -28.42 8.37 -15.68
C THR A 41 -27.96 8.99 -14.36
N ALA A 42 -28.04 10.33 -14.32
CA ALA A 42 -27.68 11.25 -13.24
C ALA A 42 -26.18 11.62 -13.18
N ILE A 43 -25.93 12.87 -13.59
CA ILE A 43 -24.69 13.64 -13.58
C ILE A 43 -23.75 13.26 -12.41
N VAL A 44 -22.64 12.59 -12.69
CA VAL A 44 -21.41 12.74 -11.90
C VAL A 44 -20.21 12.59 -12.84
N ASN A 45 -19.54 13.70 -13.16
CA ASN A 45 -18.13 13.66 -13.59
C ASN A 45 -17.34 13.01 -12.46
N THR A 46 -17.01 11.73 -12.58
CA THR A 46 -16.20 11.05 -11.57
C THR A 46 -14.76 11.01 -12.04
N SER A 47 -13.86 11.42 -11.15
CA SER A 47 -12.43 11.35 -11.43
C SER A 47 -11.91 9.93 -11.17
N VAL A 48 -10.88 9.52 -11.91
CA VAL A 48 -10.16 8.25 -11.73
C VAL A 48 -8.68 8.52 -11.59
N THR A 49 -8.01 7.78 -10.72
CA THR A 49 -6.53 7.71 -10.71
C THR A 49 -6.07 6.27 -10.85
N GLU A 50 -5.14 6.03 -11.76
CA GLU A 50 -4.47 4.74 -11.94
C GLU A 50 -2.98 4.87 -11.57
N LYS A 51 -2.50 3.92 -10.79
CA LYS A 51 -1.09 3.76 -10.40
C LYS A 51 -0.53 2.50 -11.04
N ALA A 52 0.50 2.64 -11.85
CA ALA A 52 1.25 1.53 -12.42
C ALA A 52 2.65 1.43 -11.76
N GLU A 53 3.00 0.23 -11.32
CA GLU A 53 4.30 -0.10 -10.74
C GLU A 53 4.92 -1.27 -11.52
N ARG A 54 6.25 -1.30 -11.66
CA ARG A 54 6.94 -2.49 -12.18
C ARG A 54 6.78 -3.62 -11.16
N ALA A 55 6.35 -4.79 -11.62
CA ALA A 55 6.32 -5.98 -10.79
C ALA A 55 7.75 -6.42 -10.45
N ALA A 56 7.92 -7.06 -9.29
CA ALA A 56 9.18 -7.72 -8.96
C ALA A 56 9.40 -8.91 -9.90
N PHE A 57 10.67 -9.23 -10.17
CA PHE A 57 10.99 -10.47 -10.87
C PHE A 57 10.59 -11.65 -10.00
N ALA A 58 9.94 -12.63 -10.63
CA ALA A 58 9.66 -13.92 -10.02
C ALA A 58 10.99 -14.70 -9.88
N THR A 59 11.30 -15.19 -8.68
CA THR A 59 12.59 -15.83 -8.35
C THR A 59 12.42 -17.16 -7.61
N GLU A 60 11.23 -17.75 -7.67
CA GLU A 60 10.84 -18.90 -6.85
C GLU A 60 11.55 -20.19 -7.26
N SER A 61 11.92 -20.33 -8.54
CA SER A 61 12.61 -21.51 -9.05
C SER A 61 13.54 -21.20 -10.22
N LEU A 62 14.44 -22.14 -10.53
CA LEU A 62 15.34 -22.02 -11.68
C LEU A 62 14.58 -22.01 -13.01
N GLU A 63 13.46 -22.72 -13.09
CA GLU A 63 12.58 -22.78 -14.24
C GLU A 63 11.96 -21.40 -14.51
N VAL A 64 11.51 -20.70 -13.46
CA VAL A 64 10.98 -19.33 -13.56
C VAL A 64 12.04 -18.37 -14.07
N LEU A 65 13.27 -18.47 -13.58
CA LEU A 65 14.38 -17.64 -14.04
C LEU A 65 14.75 -17.90 -15.50
N LYS A 66 14.69 -19.17 -15.94
CA LYS A 66 14.90 -19.54 -17.34
C LYS A 66 13.79 -19.03 -18.25
N ALA A 67 12.54 -19.13 -17.81
CA ALA A 67 11.38 -18.59 -18.52
C ALA A 67 11.47 -17.06 -18.66
N PHE A 68 11.84 -16.35 -17.60
CA PHE A 68 12.11 -14.92 -17.66
C PHE A 68 13.19 -14.59 -18.69
N HIS A 69 14.32 -15.30 -18.67
CA HIS A 69 15.40 -15.07 -19.61
C HIS A 69 14.98 -15.34 -21.07
N SER A 70 14.19 -16.39 -21.33
CA SER A 70 13.68 -16.70 -22.67
C SER A 70 12.63 -15.68 -23.15
N ALA A 71 11.93 -15.02 -22.24
CA ALA A 71 11.00 -13.94 -22.54
C ALA A 71 11.68 -12.59 -22.87
N ILE A 72 13.01 -12.46 -22.74
CA ILE A 72 13.71 -11.19 -23.06
C ILE A 72 13.65 -10.94 -24.57
N THR A 73 13.08 -9.80 -24.96
CA THR A 73 12.96 -9.35 -26.35
C THR A 73 13.42 -7.90 -26.50
N ARG A 74 13.63 -7.45 -27.75
CA ARG A 74 13.98 -6.05 -28.09
C ARG A 74 15.17 -5.49 -27.29
N VAL A 75 16.29 -6.21 -27.33
CA VAL A 75 17.52 -5.83 -26.62
C VAL A 75 18.26 -4.73 -27.39
N ASN A 76 18.52 -3.61 -26.72
CA ASN A 76 19.28 -2.47 -27.24
C ASN A 76 20.47 -2.17 -26.32
N ASN A 77 21.70 -2.21 -26.84
CA ASN A 77 22.89 -1.90 -26.07
C ASN A 77 22.99 -0.39 -25.79
N LEU A 78 23.39 -0.02 -24.58
CA LEU A 78 23.65 1.35 -24.17
C LEU A 78 25.15 1.64 -24.00
N GLY A 79 25.96 0.61 -23.75
CA GLY A 79 27.41 0.73 -23.66
C GLY A 79 28.12 -0.60 -23.46
N ASP A 80 29.42 -0.58 -23.75
CA ASP A 80 30.34 -1.70 -23.68
C ASP A 80 31.71 -1.17 -23.23
N ASN A 81 32.21 -1.66 -22.10
CA ASN A 81 33.51 -1.32 -21.58
C ASN A 81 34.15 -2.55 -20.91
N ASP A 82 35.15 -3.13 -21.59
CA ASP A 82 35.87 -4.34 -21.18
C ASP A 82 34.92 -5.53 -20.92
N ILE A 83 34.68 -5.87 -19.65
CA ILE A 83 33.76 -6.94 -19.25
C ILE A 83 32.34 -6.45 -18.89
N TYR A 84 32.11 -5.12 -18.88
CA TYR A 84 30.83 -4.53 -18.50
C TYR A 84 30.00 -4.12 -19.72
N ARG A 85 28.78 -4.65 -19.83
CA ARG A 85 27.81 -4.30 -20.87
C ARG A 85 26.45 -4.03 -20.23
N TRP A 86 25.76 -2.98 -20.66
CA TRP A 86 24.43 -2.64 -20.16
C TRP A 86 23.48 -2.35 -21.31
N TYR A 87 22.23 -2.80 -21.15
CA TYR A 87 21.23 -2.85 -22.21
C TYR A 87 19.88 -2.34 -21.69
N LEU A 88 19.02 -1.92 -22.61
CA LEU A 88 17.58 -1.86 -22.40
C LEU A 88 16.94 -3.06 -23.10
N ALA A 89 15.94 -3.68 -22.48
CA ALA A 89 15.20 -4.79 -23.06
C ALA A 89 13.72 -4.71 -22.68
N SER A 90 12.89 -5.51 -23.34
CA SER A 90 11.45 -5.65 -23.06
C SER A 90 11.14 -7.12 -22.72
N SER A 91 10.18 -7.36 -21.84
CA SER A 91 9.65 -8.71 -21.61
C SER A 91 8.60 -9.07 -22.67
N GLY A 92 8.61 -10.30 -23.13
CA GLY A 92 7.66 -10.88 -24.07
C GLY A 92 7.00 -12.14 -23.51
N VAL A 93 6.64 -13.06 -24.39
CA VAL A 93 6.17 -14.40 -24.01
C VAL A 93 7.39 -15.31 -23.87
N ASP A 94 7.39 -16.20 -22.88
CA ASP A 94 8.43 -17.21 -22.76
C ASP A 94 8.32 -18.29 -23.87
N SER A 95 9.29 -19.21 -23.91
CA SER A 95 9.34 -20.30 -24.90
C SER A 95 8.17 -21.28 -24.83
N GLU A 96 7.42 -21.32 -23.73
CA GLU A 96 6.29 -22.22 -23.50
C GLU A 96 4.93 -21.52 -23.72
N GLY A 97 4.94 -20.22 -24.03
CA GLY A 97 3.71 -19.46 -24.27
C GLY A 97 3.18 -18.74 -23.03
N HIS A 98 3.89 -18.75 -21.90
CA HIS A 98 3.48 -18.06 -20.68
C HIS A 98 3.97 -16.61 -20.66
N GLN A 99 3.16 -15.73 -20.09
CA GLN A 99 3.52 -14.33 -19.83
C GLN A 99 3.55 -14.09 -18.32
N SER A 100 4.69 -13.63 -17.83
CA SER A 100 4.81 -13.06 -16.49
C SER A 100 4.18 -11.67 -16.45
N ALA A 101 3.52 -11.32 -15.35
CA ALA A 101 2.97 -9.98 -15.17
C ALA A 101 4.09 -8.98 -14.87
N ASP A 102 4.40 -8.07 -15.81
CA ASP A 102 5.44 -7.04 -15.62
C ASP A 102 4.96 -5.81 -14.83
N LEU A 103 3.65 -5.67 -14.62
CA LEU A 103 3.01 -4.49 -14.05
C LEU A 103 2.02 -4.86 -12.93
N LYS A 104 2.06 -4.09 -11.85
CA LYS A 104 1.00 -4.03 -10.83
C LYS A 104 0.20 -2.74 -11.03
N LEU A 105 -1.10 -2.86 -11.21
CA LEU A 105 -2.02 -1.72 -11.37
C LEU A 105 -2.87 -1.55 -10.11
N ASN A 106 -3.00 -0.31 -9.64
CA ASN A 106 -3.96 0.06 -8.60
C ASN A 106 -4.87 1.16 -9.14
N LEU A 107 -6.17 0.89 -9.19
CA LEU A 107 -7.19 1.82 -9.67
C LEU A 107 -7.99 2.36 -8.49
N ILE A 108 -8.12 3.68 -8.39
CA ILE A 108 -9.01 4.32 -7.41
C ILE A 108 -10.15 4.99 -8.17
N TRP A 109 -11.36 4.48 -7.97
CA TRP A 109 -12.57 5.01 -8.57
C TRP A 109 -13.80 4.81 -7.66
N PRO A 110 -14.65 5.84 -7.48
CA PRO A 110 -14.39 7.25 -7.84
C PRO A 110 -13.29 7.85 -6.96
N CYS A 111 -12.37 8.62 -7.55
CA CYS A 111 -11.32 9.29 -6.81
C CYS A 111 -11.77 10.70 -6.38
N THR A 112 -11.24 11.19 -5.26
CA THR A 112 -11.53 12.52 -4.71
C THR A 112 -10.35 13.45 -4.98
N GLU A 113 -10.56 14.76 -4.82
CA GLU A 113 -9.49 15.76 -4.92
C GLU A 113 -8.32 15.49 -3.96
N GLN A 114 -8.60 14.84 -2.84
CA GLN A 114 -7.58 14.42 -1.88
C GLN A 114 -6.70 13.29 -2.42
N HIS A 115 -7.28 12.33 -3.15
CA HIS A 115 -6.52 11.28 -3.83
C HIS A 115 -5.63 11.89 -4.90
N ILE A 116 -6.17 12.79 -5.73
CA ILE A 116 -5.38 13.50 -6.75
C ILE A 116 -4.20 14.21 -6.08
N LYS A 117 -4.47 15.03 -5.06
CA LYS A 117 -3.41 15.76 -4.34
C LYS A 117 -2.36 14.82 -3.75
N LYS A 118 -2.76 13.68 -3.17
CA LYS A 118 -1.86 12.67 -2.59
C LYS A 118 -0.90 12.08 -3.61
N TYR A 119 -1.37 11.86 -4.84
CA TYR A 119 -0.60 11.22 -5.90
C TYR A 119 0.07 12.19 -6.88
N SER A 120 -0.33 13.46 -6.89
CA SER A 120 0.37 14.53 -7.59
C SER A 120 1.78 14.74 -7.03
N ASP A 121 2.69 15.24 -7.87
CA ASP A 121 3.97 15.74 -7.42
C ASP A 121 3.79 16.85 -6.38
N GLN A 122 4.52 16.72 -5.28
CA GLN A 122 4.49 17.66 -4.17
C GLN A 122 5.91 18.10 -3.84
N VAL A 123 6.09 19.41 -3.67
CA VAL A 123 7.35 19.95 -3.14
C VAL A 123 7.47 19.54 -1.68
N LEU A 124 8.48 18.72 -1.38
CA LEU A 124 8.77 18.31 -0.02
C LEU A 124 9.47 19.44 0.74
N ARG A 125 9.05 19.65 1.98
CA ARG A 125 9.67 20.60 2.92
C ARG A 125 10.08 19.85 4.18
N MET A 126 11.28 20.13 4.66
CA MET A 126 11.66 19.75 6.01
C MET A 126 11.11 20.81 6.96
N VAL A 127 10.35 20.38 7.96
CA VAL A 127 9.69 21.27 8.94
C VAL A 127 10.15 20.91 10.35
N THR A 128 10.19 21.91 11.22
CA THR A 128 10.51 21.73 12.64
C THR A 128 9.25 21.90 13.47
N GLU A 129 8.82 20.83 14.13
CA GLU A 129 7.72 20.87 15.10
C GLU A 129 8.22 21.13 16.49
N THR A 130 7.73 22.22 17.06
CA THR A 130 7.82 22.43 18.49
C THR A 130 6.57 21.87 19.19
N PRO A 131 6.64 21.60 20.50
CA PRO A 131 5.47 21.18 21.28
C PRO A 131 4.28 22.14 21.17
N GLU A 132 4.54 23.45 21.02
CA GLU A 132 3.52 24.48 20.83
C GLU A 132 2.82 24.30 19.48
N ILE A 133 3.58 24.08 18.40
CA ILE A 133 3.01 23.81 17.07
C ILE A 133 2.13 22.55 17.11
N TYR A 134 2.61 21.50 17.78
CA TYR A 134 1.82 20.28 17.94
C TYR A 134 0.49 20.55 18.65
N ARG A 135 0.56 21.23 19.80
CA ARG A 135 -0.61 21.53 20.65
C ARG A 135 -1.62 22.42 19.94
N ASP A 136 -1.15 23.47 19.28
CA ASP A 136 -2.00 24.57 18.80
C ASP A 136 -2.54 24.32 17.39
N TYR A 137 -1.82 23.55 16.55
CA TYR A 137 -2.20 23.33 15.15
C TYR A 137 -2.40 21.87 14.78
N ILE A 138 -1.48 20.98 15.17
CA ILE A 138 -1.51 19.58 14.70
C ILE A 138 -2.52 18.74 15.46
N ARG A 139 -2.60 18.89 16.79
CA ARG A 139 -3.55 18.15 17.62
C ARG A 139 -5.00 18.48 17.25
N PRO A 140 -5.40 19.75 17.07
CA PRO A 140 -6.74 20.09 16.57
C PRO A 140 -7.01 19.51 15.18
N TYR A 141 -6.05 19.61 14.26
CA TYR A 141 -6.18 19.02 12.93
C TYR A 141 -6.41 17.50 12.99
N MET A 142 -5.64 16.77 13.81
CA MET A 142 -5.81 15.33 14.02
C MET A 142 -7.20 14.98 14.56
N SER A 143 -7.73 15.79 15.50
CA SER A 143 -9.08 15.59 16.05
C SER A 143 -10.13 15.71 14.95
N ALA A 144 -10.09 16.81 14.19
CA ALA A 144 -11.02 17.05 13.08
C ALA A 144 -10.99 15.90 12.05
N LYS A 145 -9.81 15.39 11.71
CA LYS A 145 -9.68 14.25 10.77
C LYS A 145 -10.23 12.93 11.31
N ARG A 146 -10.19 12.72 12.63
CA ARG A 146 -10.82 11.56 13.27
C ARG A 146 -12.34 11.70 13.28
N GLU A 147 -12.84 12.89 13.61
CA GLU A 147 -14.27 13.22 13.60
C GLU A 147 -14.90 13.09 12.20
N GLU A 148 -14.13 13.41 11.14
CA GLU A 148 -14.49 13.17 9.74
C GLU A 148 -14.65 11.67 9.37
N GLY A 149 -14.33 10.72 10.28
CA GLY A 149 -14.50 9.29 10.04
C GLY A 149 -13.41 8.64 9.18
N ARG A 150 -12.25 9.29 9.02
CA ARG A 150 -11.15 8.75 8.18
C ARG A 150 -10.55 7.44 8.67
N LEU A 151 -10.78 7.08 9.94
CA LEU A 151 -10.26 5.84 10.54
C LEU A 151 -11.28 4.69 10.51
N ASN A 152 -12.44 4.87 9.86
CA ASN A 152 -13.49 3.84 9.86
C ASN A 152 -13.01 2.51 9.29
N TRP A 153 -12.11 2.52 8.29
CA TRP A 153 -11.55 1.29 7.74
C TRP A 153 -10.71 0.53 8.78
N VAL A 154 -9.89 1.23 9.58
CA VAL A 154 -9.11 0.63 10.68
C VAL A 154 -10.04 -0.04 11.69
N PHE A 155 -11.10 0.66 12.07
CA PHE A 155 -12.06 0.15 13.05
C PHE A 155 -12.86 -1.04 12.51
N ASN A 156 -13.21 -1.05 11.22
CA ASN A 156 -13.87 -2.20 10.60
C ASN A 156 -13.00 -3.47 10.67
N ILE A 157 -11.68 -3.36 10.47
CA ILE A 157 -10.74 -4.49 10.59
C ILE A 157 -10.61 -4.94 12.06
N LEU A 158 -10.42 -3.99 12.98
CA LEU A 158 -10.30 -4.29 14.42
C LEU A 158 -11.56 -4.97 14.97
N GLU A 159 -12.75 -4.49 14.56
CA GLU A 159 -14.06 -4.98 14.99
C GLU A 159 -14.50 -6.28 14.27
N GLY A 160 -13.70 -6.81 13.36
CA GLY A 160 -13.99 -8.10 12.73
C GLY A 160 -14.89 -8.03 11.50
N ARG A 161 -15.16 -6.84 10.94
CA ARG A 161 -16.14 -6.65 9.87
C ARG A 161 -15.56 -6.86 8.47
N THR A 162 -14.28 -6.62 8.28
CA THR A 162 -13.58 -6.67 6.98
C THR A 162 -12.19 -7.28 7.12
N GLU A 163 -11.67 -7.90 6.06
CA GLU A 163 -10.28 -8.40 5.94
C GLU A 163 -9.88 -9.38 7.06
N GLN A 164 -10.80 -10.24 7.54
CA GLN A 164 -10.50 -11.17 8.65
C GLN A 164 -9.71 -12.39 8.18
N GLU A 165 -9.93 -12.79 6.94
CA GLU A 165 -9.20 -13.83 6.22
C GLU A 165 -7.72 -13.50 6.04
N ASP A 166 -7.37 -12.20 6.06
CA ASP A 166 -6.01 -11.71 5.84
C ASP A 166 -5.22 -11.50 7.15
N VAL A 167 -5.86 -11.68 8.31
CA VAL A 167 -5.21 -11.50 9.61
C VAL A 167 -4.27 -12.67 9.89
N ILE A 168 -2.99 -12.37 10.06
CA ILE A 168 -1.92 -13.35 10.36
C ILE A 168 -1.89 -13.66 11.86
N LEU A 169 -2.02 -12.63 12.68
CA LEU A 169 -1.98 -12.75 14.14
C LEU A 169 -3.02 -11.83 14.74
N ARG A 170 -3.80 -12.36 15.69
CA ARG A 170 -4.64 -11.57 16.58
C ARG A 170 -4.29 -11.95 18.02
N ASP A 171 -3.80 -10.99 18.78
CA ASP A 171 -3.41 -11.17 20.17
C ASP A 171 -4.29 -10.27 21.05
N GLN A 172 -4.88 -10.84 22.10
CA GLN A 172 -5.75 -10.12 23.02
C GLN A 172 -4.97 -9.41 24.13
N GLY A 173 -3.65 -9.61 24.20
CA GLY A 173 -2.81 -9.01 25.24
C GLY A 173 -3.21 -9.42 26.65
N HIS A 174 -2.97 -8.53 27.61
CA HIS A 174 -3.43 -8.68 28.99
C HIS A 174 -4.79 -8.02 29.23
N GLY A 175 -5.50 -7.63 28.16
CA GLY A 175 -6.77 -6.93 28.23
C GLY A 175 -7.08 -6.16 26.94
N PRO A 176 -8.29 -5.58 26.84
CA PRO A 176 -8.77 -4.97 25.60
C PRO A 176 -7.93 -3.79 25.08
N GLU A 177 -7.16 -3.13 25.95
CA GLU A 177 -6.26 -2.02 25.59
C GLU A 177 -4.89 -2.50 25.09
N ASP A 178 -4.49 -3.74 25.42
CA ASP A 178 -3.20 -4.31 25.03
C ASP A 178 -3.28 -5.15 23.76
N GLY A 179 -4.50 -5.48 23.32
CA GLY A 179 -4.74 -6.26 22.12
C GLY A 179 -4.27 -5.58 20.85
N PHE A 180 -3.92 -6.39 19.86
CA PHE A 180 -3.55 -5.94 18.53
C PHE A 180 -3.80 -7.05 17.51
N LEU A 181 -3.77 -6.68 16.23
CA LEU A 181 -3.76 -7.62 15.13
C LEU A 181 -2.68 -7.24 14.11
N MET A 182 -2.26 -8.21 13.31
CA MET A 182 -1.27 -8.04 12.26
C MET A 182 -1.80 -8.62 10.95
N LEU A 183 -1.66 -7.85 9.87
CA LEU A 183 -2.11 -8.22 8.53
C LEU A 183 -1.12 -7.72 7.46
N PRO A 184 -1.11 -8.30 6.25
CA PRO A 184 -0.40 -7.78 5.10
C PRO A 184 -0.78 -6.34 4.78
N ASP A 185 0.20 -5.48 4.50
CA ASP A 185 -0.07 -4.14 3.97
C ASP A 185 -0.50 -4.22 2.50
N LEU A 186 -1.37 -3.29 2.08
CA LEU A 186 -1.88 -3.21 0.71
C LEU A 186 -0.77 -3.14 -0.35
N ASN A 187 0.37 -2.55 -0.03
CA ASN A 187 1.46 -2.40 -0.99
C ASN A 187 2.24 -3.70 -1.22
N TRP A 188 2.16 -4.68 -0.31
CA TRP A 188 2.84 -5.96 -0.46
C TRP A 188 2.07 -6.91 -1.41
N ASP A 189 2.79 -7.71 -2.19
CA ASP A 189 2.21 -8.67 -3.14
C ASP A 189 1.89 -10.03 -2.51
N ARG A 190 2.17 -10.19 -1.21
CA ARG A 190 1.97 -11.42 -0.41
C ARG A 190 2.78 -12.63 -0.89
N LYS A 191 3.78 -12.40 -1.75
CA LYS A 191 4.62 -13.46 -2.34
C LYS A 191 6.09 -13.17 -2.15
N THR A 192 6.52 -11.96 -2.48
CA THR A 192 7.94 -11.59 -2.47
C THR A 192 8.39 -11.31 -1.05
N MET A 193 9.10 -12.26 -0.42
CA MET A 193 9.58 -12.12 0.96
C MET A 193 10.55 -10.96 1.14
N GLY A 194 11.35 -10.63 0.13
CA GLY A 194 12.25 -9.47 0.16
C GLY A 194 11.55 -8.11 0.28
N SER A 195 10.26 -8.04 -0.03
CA SER A 195 9.41 -6.85 0.12
C SER A 195 8.33 -7.01 1.19
N LEU A 196 8.47 -8.00 2.08
CA LEU A 196 7.54 -8.26 3.18
C LEU A 196 7.21 -6.96 3.92
N HIS A 197 5.93 -6.63 3.94
CA HIS A 197 5.44 -5.45 4.63
C HIS A 197 4.10 -5.79 5.31
N LEU A 198 4.13 -5.74 6.64
CA LEU A 198 2.98 -6.05 7.50
C LEU A 198 2.58 -4.81 8.28
N LEU A 199 1.29 -4.68 8.55
CA LEU A 199 0.71 -3.64 9.38
C LEU A 199 0.25 -4.24 10.71
N ALA A 200 0.70 -3.64 11.81
CA ALA A 200 0.22 -3.95 13.15
C ALA A 200 -0.79 -2.89 13.59
N LEU A 201 -2.05 -3.29 13.80
CA LEU A 201 -3.13 -2.43 14.28
C LEU A 201 -3.42 -2.72 15.74
N VAL A 202 -3.22 -1.73 16.60
CA VAL A 202 -3.49 -1.83 18.04
C VAL A 202 -4.98 -1.58 18.33
N GLN A 203 -5.54 -2.31 19.30
CA GLN A 203 -6.96 -2.23 19.65
C GLN A 203 -7.31 -0.95 20.41
N ARG A 204 -6.39 -0.46 21.26
CA ARG A 204 -6.53 0.81 21.97
C ARG A 204 -6.70 2.00 21.03
N ARG A 205 -7.53 2.96 21.43
CA ARG A 205 -7.90 4.12 20.59
C ARG A 205 -7.36 5.46 21.10
N ASP A 206 -6.72 5.46 22.26
CA ASP A 206 -6.22 6.64 22.98
C ASP A 206 -4.86 7.14 22.49
N ILE A 207 -4.06 6.29 21.83
CA ILE A 207 -2.78 6.66 21.21
C ILE A 207 -3.03 7.00 19.73
N TRP A 208 -2.82 8.25 19.34
CA TRP A 208 -3.06 8.71 17.98
C TRP A 208 -1.77 8.78 17.18
N SER A 209 -0.65 9.00 17.86
CA SER A 209 0.69 9.01 17.28
C SER A 209 1.75 8.72 18.34
N LEU A 210 3.01 8.68 17.91
CA LEU A 210 4.18 8.63 18.79
C LEU A 210 4.18 9.75 19.85
N ARG A 211 3.49 10.89 19.62
CA ARG A 211 3.39 12.01 20.56
C ARG A 211 2.59 11.67 21.82
N ASP A 212 1.69 10.68 21.77
CA ASP A 212 0.91 10.24 22.92
C ASP A 212 1.65 9.21 23.79
N LEU A 213 2.80 8.70 23.31
CA LEU A 213 3.59 7.74 24.05
C LEU A 213 4.26 8.40 25.27
N LYS A 214 4.13 7.74 26.41
CA LYS A 214 4.70 8.15 27.70
C LYS A 214 5.49 7.00 28.29
N LYS A 215 6.34 7.28 29.29
CA LYS A 215 7.14 6.24 29.99
C LYS A 215 6.30 5.06 30.50
N LYS A 216 5.05 5.31 30.91
CA LYS A 216 4.12 4.25 31.33
C LYS A 216 3.79 3.21 30.25
N HIS A 217 3.97 3.55 28.97
CA HIS A 217 3.70 2.64 27.84
C HIS A 217 4.89 1.74 27.49
N ILE A 218 6.07 1.92 28.11
CA ILE A 218 7.28 1.14 27.79
C ILE A 218 7.06 -0.38 27.95
N PRO A 219 6.41 -0.89 29.02
CA PRO A 219 6.17 -2.33 29.16
C PRO A 219 5.32 -2.89 28.02
N TRP A 220 4.24 -2.18 27.68
CA TRP A 220 3.35 -2.53 26.57
C TRP A 220 4.08 -2.50 25.22
N LEU A 221 4.91 -1.49 24.94
CA LEU A 221 5.69 -1.42 23.70
C LEU A 221 6.70 -2.56 23.58
N LYS A 222 7.35 -2.96 24.68
CA LYS A 222 8.27 -4.12 24.70
C LYS A 222 7.52 -5.42 24.40
N TYR A 223 6.36 -5.59 25.03
CA TYR A 223 5.48 -6.73 24.77
C TYR A 223 5.03 -6.78 23.31
N LEU A 224 4.49 -5.68 22.77
CA LEU A 224 4.05 -5.58 21.39
C LEU A 224 5.18 -5.90 20.41
N ARG A 225 6.37 -5.32 20.61
CA ARG A 225 7.55 -5.61 19.78
C ARG A 225 7.87 -7.10 19.77
N GLN A 226 7.93 -7.74 20.94
CA GLN A 226 8.27 -9.15 21.06
C GLN A 226 7.25 -10.03 20.33
N ARG A 227 5.97 -9.78 20.55
CA ARG A 227 4.89 -10.56 19.94
C ARG A 227 4.78 -10.39 18.44
N LEU A 228 5.07 -9.20 17.91
CA LEU A 228 5.15 -8.97 16.47
C LEU A 228 6.29 -9.77 15.85
N LEU A 229 7.48 -9.75 16.45
CA LEU A 229 8.63 -10.52 15.96
C LEU A 229 8.35 -12.03 15.99
N GLU A 230 7.83 -12.55 17.10
CA GLU A 230 7.45 -13.95 17.23
C GLU A 230 6.34 -14.34 16.24
N GLY A 231 5.31 -13.50 16.11
CA GLY A 231 4.20 -13.73 15.19
C GLY A 231 4.65 -13.81 13.74
N THR A 232 5.53 -12.90 13.32
CA THR A 232 6.06 -12.88 11.96
C THR A 232 6.97 -14.08 11.70
N ALA A 233 7.91 -14.39 12.59
CA ALA A 233 8.83 -15.53 12.41
C ALA A 233 8.10 -16.88 12.44
N ASN A 234 7.04 -17.02 13.25
CA ASN A 234 6.24 -18.24 13.27
C ASN A 234 5.43 -18.44 11.99
N MET A 235 4.93 -17.35 11.39
CA MET A 235 4.19 -17.41 10.13
C MET A 235 5.12 -17.64 8.93
N TYR A 236 6.33 -17.07 8.97
CA TYR A 236 7.33 -17.15 7.90
C TYR A 236 8.63 -17.75 8.46
N PRO A 237 8.74 -19.10 8.54
CA PRO A 237 9.85 -19.79 9.21
C PRO A 237 11.23 -19.52 8.60
N ASP A 238 11.29 -19.06 7.34
CA ASP A 238 12.53 -18.71 6.65
C ASP A 238 13.08 -17.33 7.08
N LEU A 239 12.38 -16.61 7.95
CA LEU A 239 12.79 -15.30 8.46
C LEU A 239 13.19 -15.35 9.94
N ASP A 240 14.39 -14.82 10.20
CA ASP A 240 14.86 -14.59 11.55
C ASP A 240 14.36 -13.25 12.10
N GLN A 241 14.21 -13.16 13.42
CA GLN A 241 13.70 -11.95 14.07
C GLN A 241 14.59 -10.71 13.86
N ASP A 242 15.88 -10.90 13.64
CA ASP A 242 16.86 -9.83 13.41
C ASP A 242 16.86 -9.30 11.97
N GLN A 243 16.16 -9.97 11.05
CA GLN A 243 15.92 -9.50 9.68
C GLN A 243 14.72 -8.54 9.59
N LEU A 244 13.94 -8.42 10.68
CA LEU A 244 12.72 -7.62 10.73
C LEU A 244 12.98 -6.20 11.26
N LYS A 245 12.41 -5.20 10.58
CA LYS A 245 12.45 -3.79 11.00
C LYS A 245 11.06 -3.33 11.40
N LEU A 246 10.89 -2.98 12.67
CA LEU A 246 9.65 -2.40 13.17
C LEU A 246 9.82 -0.88 13.25
N TYR A 247 8.85 -0.14 12.70
CA TYR A 247 8.84 1.31 12.76
C TYR A 247 7.41 1.83 12.86
N VAL A 248 7.30 3.09 13.27
CA VAL A 248 6.04 3.83 13.26
C VAL A 248 6.27 5.10 12.45
N HIS A 249 5.33 5.43 11.58
CA HIS A 249 5.38 6.67 10.85
C HIS A 249 5.01 7.85 11.77
N CYS A 250 5.96 8.76 11.99
CA CYS A 250 5.66 10.11 12.48
C CYS A 250 5.52 11.02 11.25
N LYS A 251 4.28 11.30 10.83
CA LYS A 251 4.03 12.20 9.69
C LYS A 251 3.19 13.41 10.09
N TRP A 252 3.55 14.51 9.44
CA TRP A 252 2.84 15.80 9.35
C TRP A 252 1.55 15.76 8.54
N TYR A 253 1.30 14.66 7.83
CA TYR A 253 0.18 14.56 6.91
C TYR A 253 -0.31 13.12 6.86
N PHE A 254 -1.35 12.82 7.64
CA PHE A 254 -2.36 11.86 7.23
C PHE A 254 -3.34 12.62 6.31
N VAL A 255 -3.05 12.63 5.01
CA VAL A 255 -4.12 12.73 4.01
C VAL A 255 -4.56 11.29 3.79
N GLY A 256 -5.53 10.84 4.59
CA GLY A 256 -6.29 9.59 4.43
C GLY A 256 -5.52 8.42 3.78
N THR A 257 -4.98 7.54 4.60
CA THR A 257 -5.09 6.11 4.27
C THR A 257 -6.55 5.73 4.38
#